data_AF-A0A5A9ZKX2-F1
#
_entry.id   AF-A0A5A9ZKX2-F1
#
_cell.length_a   1.000
_cell.length_b   1.000
_cell.length_c   1.000
_cell.angle_alpha   90.00
_cell.angle_beta   90.00
_cell.angle_gamma   90.00
#
_symmetry.space_group_name_H-M   'P 1'
#
loop_
_entity.id
_entity.type
_entity.pdbx_description
1 polymer ?
#
loop_
_entity_poly.entity_id
_entity_poly.type
_entity_poly.pdbx_seq_one_letter_code
_entity_poly.pdbx_strand_id
1 'polypeptide(L)'
;MSHAQGTHKPTEASIPLHDADSIGRGDASIGTLVKNATTQVSTLVRAEIELAKTEITEQVKKAATGSGFFVAALIFLMMSFFPFVFMWAKLISMWFGTKTWDWMGFLIVFVVLVLLAVVFGLLGYRKVKKIRKPQRTIDSVSDLKLAMPKGTEPRPGTVRVTETPLPAARP
;
A
#
# COMPACT_ATOMS: atom_id res chain seq x y z
N MET A 1 31.09 -65.55 44.99
CA MET A 1 30.56 -64.32 45.61
C MET A 1 29.84 -63.53 44.53
N SER A 2 28.64 -63.06 44.85
CA SER A 2 27.57 -62.64 43.94
C SER A 2 27.58 -61.12 43.66
N HIS A 3 26.92 -60.75 42.54
CA HIS A 3 26.37 -59.41 42.17
C HIS A 3 27.38 -58.32 41.72
N ALA A 4 27.10 -57.41 40.78
CA ALA A 4 25.89 -57.06 40.04
C ALA A 4 26.20 -56.19 38.80
N GLN A 5 25.23 -56.17 37.87
CA GLN A 5 24.74 -55.09 36.97
C GLN A 5 25.46 -53.73 36.95
N GLY A 6 25.46 -52.93 35.88
CA GLY A 6 24.62 -52.92 34.69
C GLY A 6 24.93 -51.69 33.80
N THR A 7 24.33 -51.73 32.63
CA THR A 7 24.30 -50.77 31.50
C THR A 7 23.91 -49.33 31.86
N HIS A 8 24.31 -48.31 31.08
CA HIS A 8 23.39 -47.34 30.43
C HIS A 8 24.09 -46.46 29.36
N LYS A 9 23.30 -46.13 28.34
CA LYS A 9 23.60 -45.54 27.02
C LYS A 9 23.26 -44.02 26.99
N PRO A 10 23.63 -43.28 25.93
CA PRO A 10 23.91 -41.83 25.98
C PRO A 10 22.68 -40.91 26.12
N THR A 11 22.93 -39.76 26.74
CA THR A 11 22.04 -38.63 26.98
C THR A 11 21.50 -38.04 25.68
N GLU A 12 20.30 -38.47 25.26
CA GLU A 12 19.49 -37.70 24.32
C GLU A 12 18.88 -36.50 25.05
N ALA A 13 19.02 -35.33 24.43
CA ALA A 13 18.40 -34.10 24.86
C ALA A 13 16.88 -34.25 24.90
N SER A 14 16.35 -34.52 26.10
CA SER A 14 14.93 -34.48 26.37
C SER A 14 14.47 -33.03 26.21
N ILE A 15 13.90 -32.73 25.04
CA ILE A 15 13.07 -31.55 24.82
C ILE A 15 12.07 -31.47 25.98
N PRO A 16 12.06 -30.39 26.77
CA PRO A 16 11.05 -30.22 27.80
C PRO A 16 9.69 -29.99 27.12
N LEU A 17 8.89 -31.05 26.99
CA LEU A 17 7.47 -30.98 26.68
C LEU A 17 6.67 -30.66 27.96
N HIS A 18 7.01 -29.57 28.62
CA HIS A 18 6.16 -28.91 29.62
C HIS A 18 5.82 -27.56 28.97
N ASP A 19 4.60 -27.34 28.45
CA ASP A 19 3.50 -26.75 29.21
C ASP A 19 2.12 -26.95 28.56
N ALA A 20 1.96 -27.92 27.64
CA ALA A 20 0.67 -28.14 26.97
C ALA A 20 -0.41 -28.78 27.88
N ASP A 21 -0.05 -29.27 29.07
CA ASP A 21 -0.94 -30.01 29.98
C ASP A 21 -1.34 -29.27 31.27
N SER A 22 -1.00 -27.99 31.45
CA SER A 22 -1.39 -27.22 32.66
C SER A 22 -2.72 -26.46 32.55
N ILE A 23 -3.46 -26.57 31.44
CA ILE A 23 -4.85 -26.12 31.39
C ILE A 23 -5.69 -27.16 32.14
N GLY A 24 -5.91 -26.90 33.42
CA GLY A 24 -6.73 -27.71 34.33
C GLY A 24 -7.94 -28.31 33.63
N ARG A 25 -7.88 -29.64 33.44
CA ARG A 25 -8.95 -30.48 32.90
C ARG A 25 -10.08 -30.50 33.93
N GLY A 26 -10.96 -29.49 33.88
CA GLY A 26 -12.08 -29.35 34.81
C GLY A 26 -12.99 -28.15 34.57
N ASP A 27 -12.45 -26.93 34.47
CA ASP A 27 -13.27 -25.70 34.58
C ASP A 27 -12.89 -24.56 33.60
N ALA A 28 -12.36 -24.87 32.43
CA ALA A 28 -12.21 -23.85 31.38
C ALA A 28 -13.58 -23.60 30.71
N SER A 29 -14.30 -22.57 31.17
CA SER A 29 -15.55 -22.15 30.53
C SER A 29 -15.35 -21.88 29.04
N ILE A 30 -16.39 -22.10 28.22
CA ILE A 30 -16.37 -21.76 26.78
C ILE A 30 -15.98 -20.29 26.55
N GLY A 31 -16.37 -19.39 27.46
CA GLY A 31 -15.96 -17.99 27.42
C GLY A 31 -14.44 -17.78 27.56
N THR A 32 -13.77 -18.62 28.35
CA THR A 32 -12.31 -18.57 28.54
C THR A 32 -11.57 -19.05 27.29
N LEU A 33 -12.09 -20.08 26.60
CA LEU A 33 -11.52 -20.60 25.35
C LEU A 33 -11.64 -19.60 24.20
N VAL A 34 -12.83 -19.00 24.04
CA VAL A 34 -13.07 -17.95 23.02
C VAL A 34 -12.20 -16.72 23.28
N LYS A 35 -12.07 -16.31 24.55
CA LYS A 35 -11.18 -15.20 24.94
C LYS A 35 -9.73 -15.49 24.55
N ASN A 36 -9.20 -16.66 24.90
CA ASN A 36 -7.81 -17.03 24.59
C ASN A 36 -7.55 -17.15 23.08
N ALA A 37 -8.47 -17.77 22.33
CA ALA A 37 -8.37 -17.86 20.87
C ALA A 37 -8.39 -16.46 20.21
N THR A 38 -9.29 -15.58 20.65
CA THR A 38 -9.38 -14.20 20.15
C THR A 38 -8.11 -13.40 20.46
N THR A 39 -7.53 -13.59 21.65
CA THR A 39 -6.26 -12.98 22.01
C THR A 39 -5.12 -13.46 21.11
N GLN A 40 -5.02 -14.76 20.82
CA GLN A 40 -3.97 -15.28 19.92
C GLN A 40 -4.10 -14.77 18.48
N VAL A 41 -5.32 -14.72 17.94
CA VAL A 41 -5.57 -14.15 16.61
C VAL A 41 -5.20 -12.66 16.59
N SER A 42 -5.56 -11.91 17.64
CA SER A 42 -5.20 -10.50 17.77
C SER A 42 -3.69 -10.30 17.81
N THR A 43 -2.95 -11.18 18.50
CA THR A 43 -1.48 -11.16 18.54
C THR A 43 -0.87 -11.46 17.17
N LEU A 44 -1.38 -12.45 16.44
CA LEU A 44 -0.90 -12.77 15.09
C LEU A 44 -1.14 -11.63 14.11
N VAL A 45 -2.36 -11.08 14.07
CA VAL A 45 -2.70 -9.94 13.20
C VAL A 45 -1.81 -8.74 13.52
N ARG A 46 -1.56 -8.48 14.81
CA ARG A 46 -0.67 -7.41 15.23
C ARG A 46 0.77 -7.64 14.76
N ALA A 47 1.28 -8.86 14.89
CA ALA A 47 2.61 -9.23 14.42
C ALA A 47 2.75 -9.07 12.89
N GLU A 48 1.75 -9.50 12.13
CA GLU A 48 1.75 -9.36 10.66
C GLU A 48 1.72 -7.88 10.23
N ILE A 49 0.93 -7.05 10.92
CA ILE A 49 0.90 -5.60 10.69
C ILE A 49 2.23 -4.97 11.05
N GLU A 50 2.87 -5.36 12.15
CA GLU A 50 4.17 -4.83 12.55
C GLU A 50 5.26 -5.20 11.54
N LEU A 51 5.26 -6.43 11.06
CA LEU A 51 6.15 -6.89 10.00
C LEU A 51 5.92 -6.08 8.71
N ALA A 52 4.68 -6.03 8.21
CA ALA A 52 4.32 -5.27 7.01
C ALA A 52 4.66 -3.79 7.15
N LYS A 53 4.46 -3.21 8.34
CA LYS A 53 4.83 -1.82 8.63
C LYS A 53 6.34 -1.63 8.54
N THR A 54 7.14 -2.53 9.09
CA THR A 54 8.61 -2.42 8.98
C THR A 54 9.07 -2.52 7.53
N GLU A 55 8.57 -3.48 6.78
CA GLU A 55 8.95 -3.69 5.39
C GLU A 55 8.56 -2.50 4.50
N ILE A 56 7.30 -2.05 4.61
CA ILE A 56 6.82 -0.88 3.86
C ILE A 56 7.60 0.37 4.26
N THR A 57 7.87 0.58 5.55
CA THR A 57 8.63 1.76 6.01
C THR A 57 10.06 1.75 5.46
N GLU A 58 10.72 0.59 5.43
CA GLU A 58 12.03 0.47 4.81
C GLU A 58 12.00 0.72 3.30
N GLN A 59 11.01 0.17 2.59
CA GLN A 59 10.83 0.40 1.16
C GLN A 59 10.58 1.88 0.86
N VAL A 60 9.70 2.52 1.63
CA VAL A 60 9.39 3.95 1.52
C VAL A 60 10.63 4.79 1.81
N LYS A 61 11.42 4.46 2.84
CA LYS A 61 12.66 5.18 3.15
C LYS A 61 13.68 5.07 2.02
N LYS A 62 13.87 3.87 1.45
CA LYS A 62 14.76 3.65 0.30
C LYS A 62 14.27 4.42 -0.93
N ALA A 63 12.97 4.34 -1.23
CA ALA A 63 12.35 5.07 -2.33
C ALA A 63 12.44 6.59 -2.15
N ALA A 64 12.21 7.10 -0.94
CA ALA A 64 12.30 8.52 -0.61
C ALA A 64 13.73 9.03 -0.82
N THR A 65 14.73 8.37 -0.23
CA THR A 65 16.14 8.75 -0.42
C THR A 65 16.56 8.67 -1.89
N GLY A 66 16.17 7.61 -2.61
CA GLY A 66 16.44 7.46 -4.04
C GLY A 66 15.77 8.55 -4.89
N SER A 67 14.51 8.89 -4.58
CA SER A 67 13.78 9.95 -5.26
C SER A 67 14.36 11.34 -4.99
N GLY A 68 14.94 11.57 -3.80
CA GLY A 68 15.63 12.81 -3.45
C GLY A 68 16.78 13.14 -4.42
N PHE A 69 17.61 12.14 -4.75
CA PHE A 69 18.67 12.33 -5.74
C PHE A 69 18.13 12.60 -7.14
N PHE A 70 17.01 11.97 -7.52
CA PHE A 70 16.39 12.23 -8.82
C PHE A 70 15.83 13.66 -8.90
N VAL A 71 15.18 14.15 -7.84
CA VAL A 71 14.73 15.54 -7.75
C VAL A 71 15.91 16.50 -7.84
N ALA A 72 17.00 16.25 -7.09
CA ALA A 72 18.21 17.06 -7.17
C ALA A 72 18.80 17.06 -8.59
N ALA A 73 18.90 15.89 -9.23
CA ALA A 73 19.38 15.78 -10.61
C ALA A 73 18.50 16.55 -11.59
N LEU A 74 17.18 16.51 -11.46
CA LEU A 74 16.26 17.29 -12.29
C LEU A 74 16.40 18.80 -12.05
N ILE A 75 16.66 19.24 -10.82
CA ILE A 75 16.92 20.65 -10.52
C ILE A 75 18.22 21.11 -11.20
N PHE A 76 19.31 20.35 -11.07
CA PHE A 76 20.57 20.68 -11.74
C PHE A 76 20.42 20.65 -13.26
N LEU A 77 19.73 19.65 -13.82
CA LEU A 77 19.45 19.56 -15.25
C LEU A 77 18.65 20.78 -15.72
N MET A 78 17.61 21.19 -14.99
CA MET A 78 16.81 22.38 -15.29
C MET A 78 17.65 23.66 -15.23
N MET A 79 18.49 23.82 -14.19
CA MET A 79 19.38 24.97 -14.02
C MET A 79 20.45 25.02 -15.12
N SER A 80 20.97 23.87 -15.56
CA SER A 80 21.96 23.77 -16.64
C SER A 80 21.35 23.92 -18.03
N PHE A 81 20.05 23.64 -18.20
CA PHE A 81 19.39 23.68 -19.50
C PHE A 81 19.40 25.09 -20.11
N PHE A 82 19.15 26.12 -19.31
CA PHE A 82 19.17 27.52 -19.78
C PHE A 82 20.54 27.93 -20.36
N PRO A 83 21.67 27.86 -19.63
CA PRO A 83 22.98 28.20 -20.20
C PRO A 83 23.39 27.26 -21.36
N PHE A 84 22.97 25.99 -21.34
CA PHE A 84 23.24 25.05 -22.43
C PHE A 84 22.59 25.49 -23.76
N VAL A 85 21.32 25.92 -23.71
CA VAL A 85 20.61 26.46 -24.89
C VAL A 85 21.31 27.72 -25.43
N PHE A 86 21.72 28.64 -24.54
CA PHE A 86 22.46 29.84 -24.93
C PHE A 86 23.83 29.53 -25.56
N MET A 87 24.56 28.55 -24.99
CA MET A 87 25.84 28.10 -25.53
C MET A 87 25.68 27.62 -26.98
N TRP A 88 24.69 26.75 -27.26
CA TRP A 88 24.44 26.26 -28.61
C TRP A 88 23.98 27.34 -29.56
N ALA A 89 23.09 28.23 -29.13
CA ALA A 89 22.65 29.36 -29.93
C ALA A 89 23.84 30.21 -30.36
N LYS A 90 24.71 30.58 -29.41
CA LYS A 90 25.93 31.35 -29.68
C LYS A 90 26.93 30.60 -30.56
N LEU A 91 27.09 29.30 -30.35
CA LEU A 91 27.97 28.45 -31.16
C LEU A 91 27.52 28.41 -32.62
N ILE A 92 26.22 28.24 -32.86
CA ILE A 92 25.64 28.23 -34.22
C ILE A 92 25.77 29.62 -34.86
N SER A 93 25.52 30.70 -34.12
CA SER A 93 25.68 32.07 -34.63
C SER A 93 27.10 32.34 -35.13
N MET A 94 28.13 31.77 -34.49
CA MET A 94 29.53 31.93 -34.90
C MET A 94 29.80 31.43 -36.33
N TRP A 95 29.04 30.45 -36.82
CA TRP A 95 29.19 29.91 -38.17
C TRP A 95 28.79 30.91 -39.27
N PHE A 96 27.93 31.88 -38.94
CA PHE A 96 27.43 32.89 -39.89
C PHE A 96 28.36 34.11 -40.03
N GLY A 97 29.42 34.22 -39.22
CA GLY A 97 30.55 35.14 -39.39
C GLY A 97 30.24 36.64 -39.42
N THR A 98 28.98 37.04 -39.25
CA THR A 98 28.50 38.42 -39.41
C THR A 98 27.73 38.86 -38.18
N LYS A 99 28.20 39.93 -37.51
CA LYS A 99 27.52 40.51 -36.33
C LYS A 99 26.03 40.82 -36.58
N THR A 100 25.67 41.14 -37.82
CA THR A 100 24.29 41.44 -38.20
C THR A 100 23.35 40.24 -38.11
N TRP A 101 23.86 39.00 -38.24
CA TRP A 101 23.07 37.77 -38.29
C TRP A 101 23.23 36.90 -37.03
N ASP A 102 23.80 37.45 -35.95
CA ASP A 102 24.01 36.73 -34.69
C ASP A 102 22.72 36.20 -34.05
N TRP A 103 21.56 36.74 -34.43
CA TRP A 103 20.25 36.28 -33.95
C TRP A 103 19.80 34.95 -34.60
N MET A 104 20.37 34.54 -35.73
CA MET A 104 19.96 33.31 -36.43
C MET A 104 20.17 32.05 -35.60
N GLY A 105 21.29 31.94 -34.87
CA GLY A 105 21.54 30.77 -34.02
C GLY A 105 20.49 30.60 -32.93
N PHE A 106 20.03 31.71 -32.34
CA PHE A 106 18.94 31.70 -31.36
C PHE A 106 17.62 31.26 -32.00
N LEU A 107 17.31 31.76 -33.21
CA LEU A 107 16.09 31.36 -33.91
C LEU A 107 16.09 29.87 -34.27
N ILE A 108 17.23 29.34 -34.74
CA ILE A 108 17.38 27.92 -35.08
C ILE A 108 17.16 27.06 -33.83
N VAL A 109 17.83 27.37 -32.72
CA VAL A 109 17.67 26.63 -31.46
C VAL A 109 16.23 26.73 -30.95
N PHE A 110 15.59 27.89 -31.06
CA PHE A 110 14.18 28.06 -30.70
C PHE A 110 13.26 27.13 -31.52
N VAL A 111 13.42 27.09 -32.85
CA VAL A 111 12.63 26.20 -33.72
C VAL A 111 12.85 24.74 -33.35
N VAL A 112 14.09 24.32 -33.08
CA VAL A 112 14.41 22.96 -32.62
C VAL A 112 13.69 22.64 -31.30
N LEU A 113 13.70 23.55 -30.34
CA LEU A 113 13.03 23.37 -29.05
C LEU A 113 11.50 23.27 -29.20
N VAL A 114 10.89 24.10 -30.06
CA VAL A 114 9.46 24.01 -30.37
C VAL A 114 9.11 22.66 -31.00
N LEU A 115 9.92 22.18 -31.95
CA LEU A 115 9.73 20.87 -32.56
C LEU A 115 9.81 19.74 -31.52
N LEU A 116 10.83 19.77 -30.64
CA LEU A 116 10.95 18.81 -29.54
C LEU A 116 9.72 18.89 -28.62
N ALA A 117 9.27 20.08 -28.24
CA ALA A 117 8.11 20.26 -27.39
C ALA A 117 6.83 19.69 -28.02
N VAL A 118 6.62 19.88 -29.32
CA VAL A 118 5.49 19.29 -30.05
C VAL A 118 5.59 17.76 -30.06
N VAL A 119 6.76 17.19 -30.33
CA VAL A 119 6.97 15.73 -30.34
C VAL A 119 6.70 15.14 -28.96
N PHE A 120 7.33 15.66 -27.90
CA PHE A 120 7.12 15.18 -26.54
C PHE A 120 5.69 15.41 -26.05
N GLY A 121 5.09 16.55 -26.40
CA GLY A 121 3.69 16.87 -26.10
C GLY A 121 2.72 15.87 -26.76
N LEU A 122 2.94 15.52 -28.03
CA LEU A 122 2.15 14.52 -28.75
C LEU A 122 2.34 13.12 -28.16
N LEU A 123 3.58 12.72 -27.85
CA LEU A 123 3.86 11.43 -27.22
C LEU A 123 3.18 11.33 -25.84
N GLY A 124 3.28 12.39 -25.04
CA GLY A 124 2.61 12.51 -23.74
C GLY A 124 1.10 12.45 -23.88
N TYR A 125 0.52 13.23 -24.79
CA TYR A 125 -0.91 13.22 -25.08
C TYR A 125 -1.41 11.83 -25.50
N ARG A 126 -0.68 11.14 -26.38
CA ARG A 126 -1.03 9.76 -26.80
C ARG A 126 -0.95 8.77 -25.64
N LYS A 127 0.01 8.94 -24.72
CA LYS A 127 0.14 8.08 -23.53
C LYS A 127 -1.03 8.31 -22.58
N VAL A 128 -1.37 9.57 -22.27
CA VAL A 128 -2.49 9.93 -21.40
C VAL A 128 -3.83 9.50 -22.01
N LYS A 129 -4.04 9.69 -23.31
CA LYS A 129 -5.27 9.27 -24.01
C LYS A 129 -5.49 7.75 -23.97
N LYS A 130 -4.41 6.97 -23.87
CA LYS A 130 -4.49 5.50 -23.71
C LYS A 130 -4.87 5.06 -22.30
N ILE A 131 -4.81 5.95 -21.30
CA ILE A 131 -5.26 5.65 -19.94
C ILE A 131 -6.80 5.59 -19.98
N ARG A 132 -7.36 4.38 -20.09
CA ARG A 132 -8.80 4.14 -19.96
C ARG A 132 -9.23 4.54 -18.55
N LYS A 133 -10.34 5.27 -18.42
CA LYS A 133 -10.97 5.54 -17.12
C LYS A 133 -11.19 4.20 -16.39
N PRO A 134 -10.98 4.10 -15.07
CA PRO A 134 -11.20 2.86 -14.32
C PRO A 134 -12.69 2.53 -14.29
N GLN A 135 -13.23 1.93 -15.37
CA GLN A 135 -14.66 1.70 -15.51
C GLN A 135 -15.20 0.80 -14.40
N ARG A 136 -14.46 -0.27 -14.05
CA ARG A 136 -14.83 -1.16 -12.94
C ARG A 136 -15.02 -0.44 -11.61
N THR A 137 -14.19 0.56 -11.30
CA THR A 137 -14.32 1.35 -10.08
C THR A 137 -15.53 2.30 -10.15
N ILE A 138 -15.81 2.87 -11.32
CA ILE A 138 -16.98 3.73 -11.53
C ILE A 138 -18.27 2.92 -11.43
N ASP A 139 -18.28 1.71 -11.98
CA ASP A 139 -19.42 0.79 -11.94
C ASP A 139 -19.71 0.35 -10.49
N SER A 140 -18.69 -0.09 -9.74
CA SER A 140 -18.88 -0.48 -8.34
C SER A 140 -19.37 0.66 -7.44
N VAL A 141 -18.90 1.90 -7.66
CA VAL A 141 -19.39 3.07 -6.91
C VAL A 141 -20.81 3.45 -7.32
N SER A 142 -21.18 3.23 -8.58
CA SER A 142 -22.54 3.46 -9.08
C SER A 142 -23.52 2.43 -8.52
N ASP A 143 -23.12 1.17 -8.46
CA ASP A 143 -23.90 0.09 -7.83
C ASP A 143 -24.09 0.34 -6.33
N LEU A 144 -23.07 0.83 -5.63
CA LEU A 144 -23.18 1.24 -4.23
C LEU A 144 -24.17 2.40 -4.02
N LYS A 145 -24.23 3.36 -4.96
CA LYS A 145 -25.23 4.44 -4.93
C LYS A 145 -26.64 3.94 -5.21
N LEU A 146 -26.80 2.90 -6.04
CA LEU A 146 -28.09 2.28 -6.36
C LEU A 146 -28.58 1.37 -5.21
N ALA A 147 -27.67 0.74 -4.48
CA ALA A 147 -27.97 -0.09 -3.32
C ALA A 147 -28.17 0.71 -2.01
N MET A 148 -27.90 2.02 -2.02
CA MET A 148 -28.16 2.89 -0.87
C MET A 148 -29.66 3.17 -0.76
N PRO A 149 -30.35 2.72 0.31
CA PRO A 149 -31.76 3.03 0.49
C PRO A 149 -31.91 4.56 0.61
N LYS A 150 -32.63 5.18 -0.32
CA LYS A 150 -33.15 6.53 -0.08
C LYS A 150 -34.04 6.41 1.15
N GLY A 151 -33.70 7.15 2.20
CA GLY A 151 -34.23 7.01 3.57
C GLY A 151 -35.63 6.43 3.62
N THR A 152 -35.73 5.19 4.12
CA THR A 152 -37.01 4.65 4.55
C THR A 152 -37.52 5.52 5.68
N GLU A 153 -38.60 6.26 5.42
CA GLU A 153 -39.37 6.87 6.50
C GLU A 153 -39.69 5.81 7.56
N PRO A 154 -39.51 6.09 8.86
CA PRO A 154 -39.91 5.18 9.91
C PRO A 154 -41.43 5.02 9.87
N ARG A 155 -41.93 3.85 9.43
CA ARG A 155 -43.35 3.51 9.61
C ARG A 155 -43.60 3.23 11.09
N PRO A 156 -44.46 4.00 11.77
CA PRO A 156 -44.82 3.71 13.14
C PRO A 156 -45.82 2.56 13.18
N GLY A 157 -45.48 1.50 13.92
CA GLY A 157 -46.41 0.48 14.37
C GLY A 157 -46.48 -0.77 13.49
N THR A 158 -45.85 -1.86 13.95
CA THR A 158 -46.54 -3.02 14.56
C THR A 158 -45.54 -4.17 14.68
N VAL A 159 -44.76 -4.21 15.76
CA VAL A 159 -44.18 -5.48 16.25
C VAL A 159 -45.12 -5.95 17.35
N ARG A 160 -46.10 -6.80 16.97
CA ARG A 160 -46.97 -7.46 17.95
C ARG A 160 -46.20 -8.65 18.49
N VAL A 161 -45.60 -8.48 19.66
CA VAL A 161 -45.06 -9.59 20.46
C VAL A 161 -46.27 -10.40 20.95
N THR A 162 -46.45 -11.60 20.44
CA THR A 162 -47.46 -12.52 20.95
C THR A 162 -46.95 -13.08 22.27
N GLU A 163 -47.33 -12.47 23.39
CA GLU A 163 -47.14 -13.04 24.71
C GLU A 163 -48.04 -14.27 24.84
N THR A 164 -47.43 -15.46 24.98
CA THR A 164 -48.12 -16.69 25.34
C THR A 164 -48.47 -16.63 26.84
N PRO A 165 -49.76 -16.65 27.25
CA PRO A 165 -50.11 -16.64 28.67
C PRO A 165 -49.85 -18.01 29.32
N LEU A 166 -49.16 -17.98 30.45
CA LEU A 166 -48.90 -19.12 31.33
C LEU A 166 -50.23 -19.57 32.01
N PRO A 167 -50.64 -20.85 31.94
CA PRO A 167 -51.85 -21.31 32.63
C PRO A 167 -51.60 -21.40 34.14
N ALA A 168 -52.41 -20.63 34.89
CA ALA A 168 -52.44 -20.61 36.34
C ALA A 168 -52.91 -21.95 36.93
N ALA A 169 -52.29 -22.31 38.06
CA ALA A 169 -52.59 -23.46 38.89
C ALA A 169 -54.08 -23.52 39.29
N ARG A 170 -54.62 -24.76 39.38
CA ARG A 170 -55.96 -25.04 39.93
C ARG A 170 -55.85 -25.40 41.41
N PRO A 171 -56.82 -24.99 42.26
CA PRO A 171 -56.92 -25.43 43.65
C PRO A 171 -57.34 -26.90 43.78
#